data_AF-A0A1E4EY46-F1
#
_entry.id   AF-A0A1E4EY46-F1
#
_cell.length_a   1.000
_cell.length_b   1.000
_cell.length_c   1.000
_cell.angle_alpha   90.00
_cell.angle_beta   90.00
_cell.angle_gamma   90.00
#
_symmetry.space_group_name_H-M   'P 1'
#
loop_
_entity.id
_entity.type
_entity.pdbx_description
1 polymer ?
#
loop_
_entity_poly.entity_id
_entity_poly.type
_entity_poly.pdbx_seq_one_letter_code
_entity_poly.pdbx_strand_id
1 'polypeptide(L)'
;MWLLWLLLTCVVWAQPTLRVAGDWVEIRCSDKFQVWRSTSPQDGPTSHWRVAGSSYRDAALAHGIPYYYEVASGGQRWRLGPVRLPWKPLPPSRRPRLLVDKSRYLLSVLEGQKVLKSYAVAMGSRPMTRKLQVDRASTPEGRYRILNLQPQATYHRALDVDYPNETDIARHQLLAPQADIGGEIQIHGMGIERNWTWGCIALRNLDVDELFRHQEIVVGTELWIYGGEVSLTDLESDARAGAVDRLALGRRQQSLGLPVTCLAATPAYVRKRSGSSQPTAEKRRPLRR
;
A
#
# COMPACT_ATOMS: atom_id res chain seq x y z
N MET A 1 42.06 -19.12 -48.45
CA MET A 1 40.60 -19.18 -48.68
C MET A 1 39.93 -19.12 -47.33
N TRP A 2 39.36 -17.96 -47.00
CA TRP A 2 38.67 -17.69 -45.74
C TRP A 2 37.30 -18.36 -45.77
N LEU A 3 36.98 -19.22 -44.80
CA LEU A 3 35.59 -19.47 -44.42
C LEU A 3 35.44 -19.28 -42.91
N LEU A 4 34.93 -18.09 -42.61
CA LEU A 4 34.48 -17.63 -41.31
C LEU A 4 33.41 -18.60 -40.80
N TRP A 5 33.72 -19.39 -39.77
CA TRP A 5 32.68 -20.03 -38.96
C TRP A 5 32.00 -18.94 -38.13
N LEU A 6 30.84 -18.49 -38.59
CA LEU A 6 29.88 -17.76 -37.75
C LEU A 6 29.41 -18.72 -36.65
N LEU A 7 30.13 -18.73 -35.52
CA LEU A 7 29.58 -19.16 -34.24
C LEU A 7 28.48 -18.15 -33.90
N LEU A 8 27.26 -18.40 -34.39
CA LEU A 8 26.08 -17.95 -33.66
C LEU A 8 26.16 -18.65 -32.31
N THR A 9 26.75 -17.98 -31.32
CA THR A 9 26.45 -18.27 -29.94
C THR A 9 24.96 -17.99 -29.79
N CYS A 10 24.13 -19.02 -29.96
CA CYS A 10 22.80 -19.03 -29.37
C CYS A 10 23.05 -18.77 -27.89
N VAL A 11 22.89 -17.51 -27.47
CA VAL A 11 22.75 -17.18 -26.07
C VAL A 11 21.44 -17.84 -25.67
N VAL A 12 21.53 -19.08 -25.19
CA VAL A 12 20.41 -19.77 -24.56
C VAL A 12 20.20 -19.01 -23.26
N TRP A 13 19.32 -18.00 -23.31
CA TRP A 13 18.88 -17.30 -22.12
C TRP A 13 18.22 -18.34 -21.22
N ALA A 14 18.87 -18.67 -20.11
CA ALA A 14 18.32 -19.60 -19.14
C ALA A 14 16.97 -19.06 -18.66
N GLN A 15 15.94 -19.91 -18.71
CA GLN A 15 14.61 -19.53 -18.24
C GLN A 15 14.70 -19.01 -16.79
N PRO A 16 13.94 -17.96 -16.44
CA PRO A 16 13.93 -17.46 -15.09
C PRO A 16 13.46 -18.55 -14.12
N THR A 17 14.09 -18.61 -12.96
CA THR A 17 13.70 -19.54 -11.89
C THR A 17 12.87 -18.80 -10.86
N LEU A 18 11.90 -19.50 -10.27
CA LEU A 18 11.08 -18.99 -9.19
C LEU A 18 11.06 -19.99 -8.05
N ARG A 19 11.28 -19.52 -6.83
CA ARG A 19 11.12 -20.33 -5.62
C ARG A 19 10.47 -19.57 -4.48
N VAL A 20 9.75 -20.30 -3.63
CA VAL A 20 9.29 -19.81 -2.33
C VAL A 20 10.41 -20.00 -1.32
N ALA A 21 10.75 -18.94 -0.59
CA ALA A 21 11.82 -18.93 0.41
C ALA A 21 11.30 -18.33 1.71
N GLY A 22 10.73 -19.17 2.58
CA GLY A 22 10.08 -18.73 3.81
C GLY A 22 8.86 -17.85 3.53
N ASP A 23 8.97 -16.56 3.85
CA ASP A 23 7.89 -15.57 3.73
C ASP A 23 7.98 -14.68 2.48
N TRP A 24 8.79 -15.08 1.49
CA TRP A 24 8.91 -14.33 0.24
C TRP A 24 9.10 -15.27 -0.95
N VAL A 25 8.90 -14.71 -2.14
CA VAL A 25 9.23 -15.35 -3.41
C VAL A 25 10.54 -14.75 -3.92
N GLU A 26 11.43 -15.60 -4.43
CA GLU A 26 12.62 -15.18 -5.15
C GLU A 26 12.49 -15.57 -6.62
N ILE A 27 12.71 -14.59 -7.50
CA ILE A 27 12.82 -14.80 -8.94
C ILE A 27 14.25 -14.48 -9.36
N ARG A 28 14.88 -15.39 -10.10
CA ARG A 28 16.22 -15.17 -10.65
C ARG A 28 16.20 -15.22 -12.16
N CYS A 29 16.99 -14.34 -12.76
CA CYS A 29 17.20 -14.25 -14.21
C CYS A 29 18.70 -14.07 -14.49
N SER A 30 19.16 -14.36 -15.69
CA SER A 30 20.59 -14.29 -16.04
C SER A 30 21.14 -12.86 -16.14
N ASP A 31 20.27 -11.87 -16.38
CA ASP A 31 20.59 -10.45 -16.48
C ASP A 31 19.39 -9.63 -15.95
N LYS A 32 19.44 -8.30 -16.07
CA LYS A 32 18.35 -7.38 -15.79
C LYS A 32 17.03 -7.85 -16.42
N PHE A 33 15.95 -7.65 -15.70
CA PHE A 33 14.63 -8.11 -16.11
C PHE A 33 13.53 -7.20 -15.60
N GLN A 34 12.34 -7.39 -16.15
CA GLN A 34 11.11 -6.82 -15.67
C GLN A 34 10.27 -7.94 -15.08
N VAL A 35 9.59 -7.65 -13.99
CA VAL A 35 8.69 -8.59 -13.34
C VAL A 35 7.35 -7.92 -13.10
N TRP A 36 6.30 -8.69 -13.34
CA TRP A 36 4.94 -8.34 -13.00
C TRP A 36 4.31 -9.40 -12.11
N ARG A 37 3.28 -9.01 -11.35
CA ARG A 37 2.54 -9.89 -10.45
C ARG A 37 1.03 -9.73 -10.64
N SER A 38 0.31 -10.84 -10.46
CA SER A 38 -1.16 -10.88 -10.31
C SER A 38 -1.56 -11.99 -9.32
N THR A 39 -2.80 -11.93 -8.84
CA THR A 39 -3.43 -12.99 -8.01
C THR A 39 -4.37 -13.89 -8.82
N SER A 40 -4.47 -13.63 -10.13
CA SER A 40 -5.29 -14.36 -11.10
C SER A 40 -4.48 -14.59 -12.37
N PRO A 41 -4.62 -15.76 -13.02
CA PRO A 41 -3.91 -16.07 -14.27
C PRO A 41 -4.48 -15.31 -15.48
N GLN A 42 -5.69 -14.77 -15.36
CA GLN A 42 -6.42 -14.07 -16.43
C GLN A 42 -6.29 -12.55 -16.31
N ASP A 43 -5.98 -12.05 -15.11
CA ASP A 43 -5.84 -10.62 -14.87
C ASP A 43 -4.55 -10.11 -15.50
N GLY A 44 -4.64 -8.95 -16.14
CA GLY A 44 -3.47 -8.22 -16.59
C GLY A 44 -2.53 -7.91 -15.42
N PRO A 45 -1.23 -7.70 -15.67
CA PRO A 45 -0.26 -7.48 -14.62
C PRO A 45 -0.62 -6.26 -13.75
N THR A 46 -0.79 -6.48 -12.45
CA THR A 46 -1.24 -5.43 -11.50
C THR A 46 -0.12 -4.59 -10.92
N SER A 47 1.13 -5.06 -10.99
CA SER A 47 2.31 -4.36 -10.49
C SER A 47 3.52 -4.67 -11.35
N HIS A 48 4.46 -3.73 -11.47
CA HIS A 48 5.64 -3.82 -12.34
C HIS A 48 6.89 -3.37 -11.60
N TRP A 49 7.97 -4.14 -11.74
CA TRP A 49 9.29 -3.75 -11.23
C TRP A 49 10.36 -3.97 -12.29
N ARG A 50 11.29 -3.00 -12.39
CA ARG A 50 12.52 -3.14 -13.16
C ARG A 50 13.64 -3.57 -12.22
N VAL A 51 14.26 -4.69 -12.54
CA VAL A 51 15.29 -5.33 -11.73
C VAL A 51 16.61 -5.17 -12.46
N ALA A 52 17.53 -4.42 -11.87
CA ALA A 52 18.83 -4.12 -12.49
C ALA A 52 19.83 -5.27 -12.42
N GLY A 53 19.60 -6.24 -11.52
CA GLY A 53 20.45 -7.41 -11.33
C GLY A 53 19.76 -8.73 -11.71
N SER A 54 20.35 -9.83 -11.28
CA SER A 54 19.93 -11.20 -11.59
C SER A 54 18.92 -11.79 -10.60
N SER A 55 18.44 -11.04 -9.62
CA SER A 55 17.47 -11.53 -8.63
C SER A 55 16.49 -10.46 -8.17
N TYR A 56 15.27 -10.91 -7.88
CA TYR A 56 14.18 -10.13 -7.33
C TYR A 56 13.54 -10.87 -6.17
N ARG A 57 13.32 -10.15 -5.07
CA ARG A 57 12.64 -10.65 -3.87
C ARG A 57 11.30 -9.97 -3.72
N ASP A 58 10.23 -10.75 -3.77
CA ASP A 58 8.88 -10.29 -3.44
C ASP A 58 8.50 -10.74 -2.03
N ALA A 59 8.53 -9.81 -1.09
CA ALA A 59 8.12 -10.02 0.29
C ALA A 59 6.74 -9.41 0.60
N ALA A 60 6.05 -8.84 -0.40
CA ALA A 60 4.77 -8.16 -0.22
C ALA A 60 3.64 -9.11 -0.60
N LEU A 61 3.55 -10.24 0.11
CA LEU A 61 2.69 -11.37 -0.21
C LEU A 61 1.90 -11.81 1.03
N ALA A 62 0.67 -12.25 0.81
CA ALA A 62 -0.17 -12.84 1.82
C ALA A 62 -0.11 -14.37 1.79
N HIS A 63 -0.21 -15.00 2.97
CA HIS A 63 -0.13 -16.46 3.08
C HIS A 63 -1.37 -17.16 2.50
N GLY A 64 -1.14 -18.23 1.74
CA GLY A 64 -2.20 -19.03 1.12
C GLY A 64 -2.86 -18.41 -0.11
N ILE A 65 -2.42 -17.23 -0.56
CA ILE A 65 -2.90 -16.58 -1.79
C ILE A 65 -2.10 -17.08 -3.00
N PRO A 66 -2.74 -17.46 -4.11
CA PRO A 66 -2.04 -17.76 -5.35
C PRO A 66 -1.50 -16.48 -5.98
N TYR A 67 -0.21 -16.49 -6.31
CA TYR A 67 0.45 -15.44 -7.05
C TYR A 67 0.99 -15.98 -8.36
N TYR A 68 0.77 -15.23 -9.42
CA TYR A 68 1.32 -15.46 -10.75
C TYR A 68 2.31 -14.35 -11.05
N TYR A 69 3.39 -14.70 -11.71
CA TYR A 69 4.40 -13.75 -12.13
C TYR A 69 4.59 -13.81 -13.63
N GLU A 70 4.79 -12.65 -14.23
CA GLU A 70 5.31 -12.56 -15.58
C GLU A 70 6.70 -11.94 -15.52
N VAL A 71 7.67 -12.51 -16.24
CA VAL A 71 9.05 -12.06 -16.24
C VAL A 71 9.46 -11.79 -17.68
N ALA A 72 10.12 -10.65 -17.94
CA ALA A 72 10.65 -10.33 -19.25
C ALA A 72 12.14 -9.95 -19.18
N SER A 73 12.96 -10.58 -20.02
CA SER A 73 14.38 -10.29 -20.16
C SER A 73 14.84 -10.66 -21.58
N GLY A 74 15.81 -9.94 -22.14
CA GLY A 74 16.36 -10.26 -23.48
C GLY A 74 15.34 -10.30 -24.61
N GLY A 75 14.20 -9.60 -24.50
CA GLY A 75 13.10 -9.65 -25.48
C GLY A 75 12.17 -10.87 -25.35
N GLN A 76 12.44 -11.77 -24.42
CA GLN A 76 11.60 -12.93 -24.11
C GLN A 76 10.70 -12.65 -22.90
N ARG A 77 9.57 -13.37 -22.81
CA ARG A 77 8.63 -13.30 -21.68
C ARG A 77 8.29 -14.71 -21.19
N TRP A 78 8.17 -14.86 -19.87
CA TRP A 78 7.80 -16.10 -19.21
C TRP A 78 6.70 -15.86 -18.18
N ARG A 79 5.77 -16.80 -18.08
CA ARG A 79 4.79 -16.86 -16.99
C ARG A 79 5.21 -17.92 -15.99
N LEU A 80 5.20 -17.56 -14.71
CA LEU A 80 5.65 -18.39 -13.60
C LEU A 80 4.52 -18.50 -12.56
N GLY A 81 4.39 -19.66 -11.94
CA GLY A 81 3.38 -19.94 -10.91
C GLY A 81 2.18 -20.77 -11.40
N PRO A 82 1.11 -20.88 -10.60
CA PRO A 82 0.92 -20.16 -9.35
C PRO A 82 1.91 -20.59 -8.27
N VAL A 83 2.30 -19.64 -7.43
CA VAL A 83 2.99 -19.92 -6.17
C VAL A 83 2.19 -19.40 -4.99
N ARG A 84 2.32 -20.09 -3.86
CA ARG A 84 1.67 -19.71 -2.62
C ARG A 84 2.72 -19.67 -1.54
N LEU A 85 2.73 -18.62 -0.74
CA LEU A 85 3.38 -18.72 0.56
C LEU A 85 2.62 -19.75 1.38
N PRO A 86 3.30 -20.74 1.98
CA PRO A 86 2.65 -21.77 2.77
C PRO A 86 1.89 -21.12 3.92
N TRP A 87 0.73 -21.65 4.29
CA TRP A 87 0.03 -21.12 5.46
C TRP A 87 0.89 -21.28 6.71
N LYS A 88 0.95 -20.24 7.53
CA LYS A 88 1.59 -20.25 8.85
C LYS A 88 0.67 -19.54 9.84
N PRO A 89 0.57 -19.95 11.10
CA PRO A 89 -0.21 -19.21 12.08
C PRO A 89 0.39 -17.82 12.33
N LEU A 90 -0.45 -16.83 12.62
CA LEU A 90 0.01 -15.55 13.17
C LEU A 90 0.73 -15.82 14.50
N PRO A 91 2.03 -15.50 14.63
CA PRO A 91 2.74 -15.72 15.88
C PRO A 91 2.18 -14.82 16.99
N PRO A 92 2.28 -15.24 18.26
CA PRO A 92 1.98 -14.37 19.39
C PRO A 92 2.82 -13.09 19.34
N SER A 93 2.24 -11.99 19.79
CA SER A 93 2.90 -10.69 19.95
C SER A 93 2.33 -9.96 21.14
N ARG A 94 3.09 -9.05 21.74
CA ARG A 94 2.67 -8.32 22.95
C ARG A 94 1.94 -7.01 22.67
N ARG A 95 2.30 -6.35 21.57
CA ARG A 95 1.73 -5.05 21.17
C ARG A 95 1.59 -5.00 19.64
N PRO A 96 0.65 -5.77 19.07
CA PRO A 96 0.45 -5.77 17.63
C PRO A 96 -0.06 -4.42 17.15
N ARG A 97 0.34 -4.05 15.95
CA ARG A 97 -0.27 -2.99 15.14
C ARG A 97 -0.77 -3.58 13.83
N LEU A 98 -1.95 -3.14 13.39
CA LEU A 98 -2.48 -3.43 12.07
C LEU A 98 -2.03 -2.35 11.08
N LEU A 99 -1.57 -2.76 9.91
CA LEU A 99 -1.12 -1.86 8.84
C LEU A 99 -1.73 -2.27 7.51
N VAL A 100 -2.56 -1.41 6.95
CA VAL A 100 -3.18 -1.60 5.64
C VAL A 100 -2.42 -0.79 4.60
N ASP A 101 -1.78 -1.49 3.66
CA ASP A 101 -1.20 -0.93 2.46
C ASP A 101 -2.21 -1.10 1.32
N LYS A 102 -2.93 -0.02 1.01
CA LYS A 102 -3.96 -0.01 -0.01
C LYS A 102 -3.36 -0.33 -1.39
N SER A 103 -2.18 0.20 -1.70
CA SER A 103 -1.52 0.01 -3.00
C SER A 103 -1.13 -1.44 -3.26
N ARG A 104 -0.89 -2.21 -2.19
CA ARG A 104 -0.50 -3.62 -2.26
C ARG A 104 -1.64 -4.58 -1.96
N TYR A 105 -2.82 -4.08 -1.57
CA TYR A 105 -3.95 -4.89 -1.12
C TYR A 105 -3.57 -5.83 0.03
N LEU A 106 -2.83 -5.30 1.02
CA LEU A 106 -2.39 -6.08 2.18
C LEU A 106 -2.80 -5.41 3.49
N LEU A 107 -3.28 -6.23 4.42
CA LEU A 107 -3.26 -5.94 5.85
C LEU A 107 -2.12 -6.74 6.47
N SER A 108 -1.24 -6.08 7.20
CA SER A 108 -0.13 -6.72 7.92
C SER A 108 -0.29 -6.53 9.42
N VAL A 109 0.05 -7.56 10.19
CA VAL A 109 0.19 -7.47 11.64
C VAL A 109 1.68 -7.30 11.95
N LEU A 110 2.02 -6.27 12.71
CA LEU A 110 3.39 -5.92 13.06
C LEU A 110 3.60 -5.95 14.58
N GLU A 111 4.82 -6.28 15.00
CA GLU A 111 5.33 -5.94 16.32
C GLU A 111 6.50 -4.96 16.15
N GLY A 112 6.29 -3.71 16.58
CA GLY A 112 7.21 -2.61 16.23
C GLY A 112 7.27 -2.41 14.72
N GLN A 113 8.46 -2.60 14.13
CA GLN A 113 8.69 -2.52 12.67
C GLN A 113 8.69 -3.89 11.99
N LYS A 114 8.60 -4.98 12.75
CA LYS A 114 8.68 -6.34 12.20
C LYS A 114 7.30 -6.79 11.74
N VAL A 115 7.15 -7.12 10.46
CA VAL A 115 5.96 -7.80 9.94
C VAL A 115 5.95 -9.24 10.45
N LEU A 116 4.87 -9.61 11.16
CA LEU A 116 4.65 -10.96 11.65
C LEU A 116 3.96 -11.83 10.60
N LYS A 117 2.90 -11.28 9.99
CA LYS A 117 2.12 -11.92 8.94
C LYS A 117 1.36 -10.86 8.13
N SER A 118 1.09 -11.17 6.86
CA SER A 118 0.29 -10.34 5.97
C SER A 118 -0.87 -11.15 5.38
N TYR A 119 -1.98 -10.44 5.13
CA TYR A 119 -3.25 -10.95 4.65
C TYR A 119 -3.68 -10.13 3.45
N ALA A 120 -4.25 -10.78 2.43
CA ALA A 120 -4.80 -10.06 1.30
C ALA A 120 -6.13 -9.41 1.73
N VAL A 121 -6.39 -8.22 1.19
CA VAL A 121 -7.62 -7.49 1.46
C VAL A 121 -8.34 -7.10 0.17
N ALA A 122 -9.66 -6.94 0.28
CA ALA A 122 -10.47 -6.18 -0.64
C ALA A 122 -10.97 -4.90 0.03
N MET A 123 -11.26 -3.88 -0.77
CA MET A 123 -11.64 -2.56 -0.29
C MET A 123 -12.82 -2.01 -1.09
N GLY A 124 -13.10 -0.71 -0.97
CA GLY A 124 -14.06 -0.05 -1.83
C GLY A 124 -13.60 -0.01 -3.30
N SER A 125 -14.55 0.19 -4.20
CA SER A 125 -14.33 0.13 -5.67
C SER A 125 -13.34 1.17 -6.21
N ARG A 126 -13.07 2.25 -5.45
CA ARG A 126 -12.03 3.24 -5.74
C ARG A 126 -11.01 3.26 -4.61
N PRO A 127 -10.22 2.18 -4.45
CA PRO A 127 -9.39 2.02 -3.27
C PRO A 127 -8.28 3.08 -3.23
N MET A 128 -7.77 3.57 -4.35
CA MET A 128 -6.69 4.59 -4.34
C MET A 128 -7.17 6.00 -3.97
N THR A 129 -8.48 6.24 -3.94
CA THR A 129 -9.05 7.52 -3.49
C THR A 129 -9.24 7.48 -1.98
N ARG A 130 -8.86 8.55 -1.27
CA ARG A 130 -9.16 8.67 0.16
C ARG A 130 -10.62 9.06 0.39
N LYS A 131 -11.22 8.50 1.43
CA LYS A 131 -12.55 8.88 1.90
C LYS A 131 -12.57 10.27 2.52
N LEU A 132 -13.25 11.21 1.84
CA LEU A 132 -13.54 12.57 2.33
C LEU A 132 -15.04 12.85 2.44
N GLN A 133 -15.87 11.91 1.99
CA GLN A 133 -17.33 11.97 2.06
C GLN A 133 -17.97 10.58 2.03
N VAL A 134 -19.26 10.50 2.35
CA VAL A 134 -20.10 9.34 2.08
C VAL A 134 -20.05 9.06 0.59
N ASP A 135 -19.53 7.88 0.27
CA ASP A 135 -19.55 7.29 -1.04
C ASP A 135 -19.58 5.76 -0.87
N ARG A 136 -19.88 5.05 -1.95
CA ARG A 136 -19.87 3.59 -1.99
C ARG A 136 -18.57 3.05 -2.61
N ALA A 137 -17.42 3.68 -2.30
CA ALA A 137 -16.22 3.43 -3.08
C ALA A 137 -14.87 3.65 -2.41
N SER A 138 -14.70 4.64 -1.53
CA SER A 138 -13.38 5.01 -1.01
C SER A 138 -13.15 4.48 0.41
N THR A 139 -11.93 4.01 0.66
CA THR A 139 -11.45 3.55 1.98
C THR A 139 -10.59 4.65 2.59
N PRO A 140 -10.80 5.00 3.88
CA PRO A 140 -10.08 6.11 4.51
C PRO A 140 -8.58 5.86 4.63
N GLU A 141 -7.81 6.90 4.94
CA GLU A 141 -6.36 6.81 5.17
C GLU A 141 -5.99 7.69 6.36
N GLY A 142 -5.09 7.21 7.21
CA GLY A 142 -4.82 7.83 8.50
C GLY A 142 -4.38 6.84 9.56
N ARG A 143 -4.28 7.35 10.78
CA ARG A 143 -4.06 6.55 12.00
C ARG A 143 -5.39 6.40 12.71
N TYR A 144 -5.66 5.18 13.12
CA TYR A 144 -6.92 4.75 13.70
C TYR A 144 -6.66 3.81 14.88
N ARG A 145 -7.73 3.51 15.59
CA ARG A 145 -7.80 2.46 16.60
C ARG A 145 -9.01 1.57 16.37
N ILE A 146 -8.88 0.32 16.80
CA ILE A 146 -10.02 -0.58 16.88
C ILE A 146 -10.89 -0.14 18.07
N LEU A 147 -12.16 0.18 17.81
CA LEU A 147 -13.12 0.60 18.84
C LEU A 147 -13.85 -0.59 19.47
N ASN A 148 -14.08 -1.63 18.68
CA ASN A 148 -14.91 -2.75 19.09
C ASN A 148 -14.60 -3.98 18.22
N LEU A 149 -14.79 -5.16 18.80
CA LEU A 149 -14.68 -6.44 18.11
C LEU A 149 -16.05 -7.13 18.13
N GLN A 150 -16.62 -7.35 16.95
CA GLN A 150 -17.92 -7.97 16.75
C GLN A 150 -17.75 -9.44 16.30
N PRO A 151 -17.83 -10.42 17.22
CA PRO A 151 -17.66 -11.83 16.87
C PRO A 151 -18.84 -12.42 16.09
N GLN A 152 -19.99 -11.74 16.09
CA GLN A 152 -21.19 -12.09 15.34
C GLN A 152 -21.62 -10.86 14.52
N ALA A 153 -20.96 -10.64 13.39
CA ALA A 153 -21.24 -9.51 12.51
C ALA A 153 -21.91 -9.98 11.22
N THR A 154 -22.59 -9.05 10.52
CA THR A 154 -23.24 -9.31 9.22
C THR A 154 -22.30 -9.98 8.20
N TYR A 155 -21.02 -9.58 8.19
CA TYR A 155 -20.00 -10.09 7.27
C TYR A 155 -19.00 -11.02 7.98
N HIS A 156 -19.52 -12.05 8.66
CA HIS A 156 -18.81 -13.06 9.47
C HIS A 156 -18.30 -12.55 10.82
N ARG A 157 -17.33 -11.63 10.81
CA ARG A 157 -16.80 -10.93 12.00
C ARG A 157 -16.35 -9.53 11.60
N ALA A 158 -16.35 -8.59 12.54
CA ALA A 158 -15.93 -7.21 12.25
C ALA A 158 -15.10 -6.58 13.39
N LEU A 159 -14.11 -5.77 13.03
CA LEU A 159 -13.41 -4.86 13.92
C LEU A 159 -13.83 -3.43 13.53
N ASP A 160 -14.45 -2.71 14.45
CA ASP A 160 -14.88 -1.33 14.21
C ASP A 160 -13.69 -0.39 14.28
N VAL A 161 -13.58 0.52 13.33
CA VAL A 161 -12.50 1.52 13.25
C VAL A 161 -13.02 2.86 13.74
N ASP A 162 -12.20 3.63 14.46
CA ASP A 162 -12.53 4.99 14.93
C ASP A 162 -12.58 6.06 13.81
N TYR A 163 -13.11 5.70 12.65
CA TYR A 163 -13.38 6.63 11.56
C TYR A 163 -14.83 7.17 11.64
N PRO A 164 -15.06 8.47 11.45
CA PRO A 164 -14.03 9.51 11.31
C PRO A 164 -13.46 9.92 12.68
N ASN A 165 -12.15 10.17 12.76
CA ASN A 165 -11.54 10.78 13.95
C ASN A 165 -11.25 12.28 13.75
N GLU A 166 -10.62 12.92 14.74
CA GLU A 166 -10.26 14.34 14.73
C GLU A 166 -9.50 14.78 13.46
N THR A 167 -8.64 13.90 12.92
CA THR A 167 -7.84 14.22 11.73
C THR A 167 -8.71 14.17 10.49
N ASP A 168 -9.64 13.21 10.42
CA ASP A 168 -10.59 13.11 9.31
C ASP A 168 -11.59 14.26 9.32
N ILE A 169 -12.11 14.62 10.49
CA ILE A 169 -13.01 15.77 10.67
C ILE A 169 -12.31 17.05 10.21
N ALA A 170 -11.10 17.33 10.71
CA ALA A 170 -10.35 18.53 10.33
C ALA A 170 -10.06 18.58 8.82
N ARG A 171 -9.70 17.43 8.23
CA ARG A 171 -9.43 17.34 6.79
C ARG A 171 -10.70 17.54 5.96
N HIS A 172 -11.80 16.93 6.36
CA HIS A 172 -13.10 17.07 5.72
C HIS A 172 -13.61 18.51 5.74
N GLN A 173 -13.50 19.20 6.88
CA GLN A 173 -13.84 20.62 6.99
C GLN A 173 -13.09 21.53 6.00
N LEU A 174 -11.88 21.14 5.59
CA LEU A 174 -11.07 21.92 4.64
C LEU A 174 -11.32 21.54 3.18
N LEU A 175 -11.59 20.26 2.90
CA LEU A 175 -11.62 19.72 1.55
C LEU A 175 -13.02 19.44 1.00
N ALA A 176 -13.99 19.14 1.86
CA ALA A 176 -15.34 18.77 1.47
C ALA A 176 -16.42 19.26 2.48
N PRO A 177 -16.39 20.53 2.93
CA PRO A 177 -17.24 21.01 4.05
C PRO A 177 -18.75 20.98 3.80
N GLN A 178 -19.19 20.77 2.56
CA GLN A 178 -20.59 20.72 2.17
C GLN A 178 -21.13 19.29 2.00
N ALA A 179 -20.26 18.28 2.19
CA ALA A 179 -20.64 16.87 2.11
C ALA A 179 -20.79 16.26 3.50
N ASP A 180 -21.40 15.09 3.60
CA ASP A 180 -21.32 14.25 4.80
C ASP A 180 -20.04 13.41 4.72
N ILE A 181 -19.26 13.34 5.79
CA ILE A 181 -18.04 12.50 5.88
C ILE A 181 -18.37 11.01 5.97
N GLY A 182 -19.54 10.66 6.53
CA GLY A 182 -19.97 9.29 6.81
C GLY A 182 -19.30 8.69 8.05
N GLY A 183 -19.34 7.36 8.14
CA GLY A 183 -18.79 6.61 9.27
C GLY A 183 -18.76 5.10 8.99
N GLU A 184 -18.79 4.32 10.08
CA GLU A 184 -18.99 2.86 10.06
C GLU A 184 -17.97 2.08 9.22
N ILE A 185 -16.70 2.48 9.30
CA ILE A 185 -15.62 1.73 8.64
C ILE A 185 -15.23 0.55 9.51
N GLN A 186 -15.18 -0.64 8.92
CA GLN A 186 -14.86 -1.88 9.60
C GLN A 186 -13.77 -2.66 8.85
N ILE A 187 -13.05 -3.51 9.59
CA ILE A 187 -12.29 -4.63 9.03
C ILE A 187 -13.15 -5.89 9.22
N HIS A 188 -13.54 -6.58 8.15
CA HIS A 188 -14.46 -7.72 8.25
C HIS A 188 -14.12 -8.88 7.32
N GLY A 189 -14.89 -9.97 7.39
CA GLY A 189 -14.75 -11.15 6.53
C GLY A 189 -15.49 -11.03 5.19
N MET A 190 -16.08 -12.14 4.75
CA MET A 190 -16.89 -12.32 3.55
C MET A 190 -16.13 -12.34 2.20
N GLY A 191 -14.79 -12.27 2.23
CA GLY A 191 -13.97 -12.60 1.07
C GLY A 191 -13.36 -11.40 0.36
N ILE A 192 -12.50 -11.72 -0.61
CA ILE A 192 -11.57 -10.80 -1.27
C ILE A 192 -11.61 -10.94 -2.80
N GLU A 193 -12.69 -11.48 -3.34
CA GLU A 193 -12.82 -11.83 -4.76
C GLU A 193 -12.79 -10.59 -5.66
N ARG A 194 -13.20 -9.43 -5.13
CA ARG A 194 -13.17 -8.13 -5.81
C ARG A 194 -13.23 -7.00 -4.79
N ASN A 195 -12.98 -5.77 -5.20
CA ASN A 195 -13.31 -4.58 -4.39
C ASN A 195 -14.82 -4.35 -4.38
N TRP A 196 -15.49 -4.74 -3.29
CA TRP A 196 -16.95 -4.73 -3.19
C TRP A 196 -17.52 -3.87 -2.06
N THR A 197 -16.66 -3.41 -1.13
CA THR A 197 -17.14 -2.69 0.05
C THR A 197 -17.52 -1.25 -0.28
N TRP A 198 -18.16 -0.55 0.66
CA TRP A 198 -18.41 0.89 0.56
C TRP A 198 -17.36 1.74 1.27
N GLY A 199 -16.25 1.12 1.66
CA GLY A 199 -15.13 1.76 2.35
C GLY A 199 -14.43 0.87 3.36
N CYS A 200 -15.12 -0.18 3.84
CA CYS A 200 -14.55 -1.20 4.73
C CYS A 200 -13.39 -1.97 4.09
N ILE A 201 -12.63 -2.68 4.93
CA ILE A 201 -11.53 -3.55 4.54
C ILE A 201 -11.99 -5.00 4.74
N ALA A 202 -12.21 -5.72 3.64
CA ALA A 202 -12.65 -7.11 3.67
C ALA A 202 -11.46 -8.08 3.59
N LEU A 203 -11.54 -9.18 4.33
CA LEU A 203 -10.60 -10.30 4.37
C LEU A 203 -11.35 -11.61 4.08
N ARG A 204 -10.60 -12.69 3.86
CA ARG A 204 -11.17 -14.05 3.93
C ARG A 204 -11.61 -14.33 5.36
N ASN A 205 -12.67 -15.11 5.54
CA ASN A 205 -13.17 -15.52 6.86
C ASN A 205 -12.06 -16.11 7.74
N LEU A 206 -11.27 -17.03 7.18
CA LEU A 206 -10.15 -17.67 7.89
C LEU A 206 -9.06 -16.69 8.36
N ASP A 207 -8.88 -15.57 7.66
CA ASP A 207 -7.88 -14.56 8.01
C ASP A 207 -8.41 -13.66 9.14
N VAL A 208 -9.66 -13.18 9.05
CA VAL A 208 -10.26 -12.39 10.14
C VAL A 208 -10.49 -13.24 11.40
N ASP A 209 -10.80 -14.53 11.25
CA ASP A 209 -10.86 -15.48 12.37
C ASP A 209 -9.52 -15.61 13.09
N GLU A 210 -8.40 -15.50 12.37
CA GLU A 210 -7.08 -15.50 12.99
C GLU A 210 -6.79 -14.21 13.73
N LEU A 211 -7.19 -13.06 13.20
CA LEU A 211 -7.09 -11.77 13.91
C LEU A 211 -7.89 -11.83 15.23
N PHE A 212 -9.11 -12.36 15.20
CA PHE A 212 -9.96 -12.51 16.40
C PHE A 212 -9.38 -13.48 17.45
N ARG A 213 -8.62 -14.49 17.03
CA ARG A 213 -7.98 -15.44 17.96
C ARG A 213 -6.70 -14.88 18.59
N HIS A 214 -6.16 -13.78 18.08
CA HIS A 214 -4.94 -13.19 18.62
C HIS A 214 -5.25 -12.39 19.89
N GLN A 215 -4.62 -12.78 21.01
CA GLN A 215 -4.97 -12.28 22.35
C GLN A 215 -4.74 -10.78 22.54
N GLU A 216 -3.80 -10.17 21.81
CA GLU A 216 -3.50 -8.73 21.92
C GLU A 216 -4.10 -7.88 20.78
N ILE A 217 -4.90 -8.46 19.88
CA ILE A 217 -5.73 -7.68 18.95
C ILE A 217 -7.05 -7.42 19.66
N VAL A 218 -7.16 -6.24 20.26
CA VAL A 218 -8.21 -5.86 21.20
C VAL A 218 -8.69 -4.43 20.93
N VAL A 219 -9.68 -3.96 21.69
CA VAL A 219 -10.06 -2.53 21.69
C VAL A 219 -8.82 -1.67 22.03
N GLY A 220 -8.58 -0.65 21.22
CA GLY A 220 -7.42 0.23 21.32
C GLY A 220 -6.22 -0.19 20.48
N THR A 221 -6.22 -1.39 19.85
CA THR A 221 -5.17 -1.80 18.91
C THR A 221 -5.03 -0.76 17.80
N GLU A 222 -3.79 -0.34 17.53
CA GLU A 222 -3.51 0.65 16.50
C GLU A 222 -3.75 0.07 15.09
N LEU A 223 -4.40 0.85 14.24
CA LEU A 223 -4.60 0.57 12.82
C LEU A 223 -4.11 1.73 11.98
N TRP A 224 -3.20 1.48 11.04
CA TRP A 224 -2.69 2.49 10.12
C TRP A 224 -3.11 2.12 8.71
N ILE A 225 -3.69 3.07 7.96
CA ILE A 225 -4.15 2.85 6.58
C ILE A 225 -3.49 3.89 5.66
N TYR A 226 -2.78 3.43 4.62
CA TYR A 226 -2.04 4.29 3.69
C TYR A 226 -2.00 3.72 2.27
N GLY A 227 -1.42 4.46 1.33
CA GLY A 227 -1.02 3.92 0.02
C GLY A 227 -1.77 4.47 -1.19
N GLY A 228 -2.78 5.33 -1.01
CA GLY A 228 -3.36 6.14 -2.08
C GLY A 228 -2.79 7.56 -2.07
N GLU A 229 -3.20 8.37 -1.08
CA GLU A 229 -2.84 9.79 -0.98
C GLU A 229 -1.97 10.12 0.25
N VAL A 230 -1.94 9.25 1.26
CA VAL A 230 -1.05 9.30 2.43
C VAL A 230 0.07 8.27 2.25
N SER A 231 1.31 8.66 2.50
CA SER A 231 2.44 7.74 2.60
C SER A 231 2.62 7.21 4.03
N LEU A 232 3.29 6.06 4.17
CA LEU A 232 3.66 5.54 5.50
C LEU A 232 4.52 6.56 6.28
N THR A 233 5.42 7.27 5.59
CA THR A 233 6.27 8.30 6.19
C THR A 233 5.44 9.46 6.79
N ASP A 234 4.31 9.81 6.18
CA ASP A 234 3.41 10.84 6.74
C ASP A 234 2.78 10.37 8.05
N LEU A 235 2.35 9.10 8.12
CA LEU A 235 1.80 8.50 9.34
C LEU A 235 2.86 8.39 10.45
N GLU A 236 4.10 8.01 10.10
CA GLU A 236 5.20 7.93 11.06
C GLU A 236 5.59 9.28 11.64
N SER A 237 5.60 10.32 10.80
CA SER A 237 5.83 11.71 11.22
C SER A 237 4.77 12.16 12.21
N ASP A 238 3.50 11.84 11.90
CA ASP A 238 2.38 12.12 12.77
C ASP A 238 2.47 11.40 14.13
N ALA A 239 2.95 10.16 14.13
CA ALA A 239 3.12 9.39 15.36
C ALA A 239 4.19 9.96 16.31
N ARG A 240 5.13 10.74 15.78
CA ARG A 240 6.19 11.39 16.56
C ARG A 240 5.83 12.80 16.99
N ALA A 241 4.94 13.45 16.25
CA ALA A 241 4.40 14.74 16.64
C ALA A 241 3.48 14.56 17.85
N GLY A 242 3.65 15.42 18.86
CA GLY A 242 2.78 15.44 20.04
C GLY A 242 1.37 15.94 19.69
N ALA A 243 0.70 16.59 20.65
CA ALA A 243 -0.59 17.22 20.37
C ALA A 243 -0.43 18.32 19.31
N VAL A 244 -1.15 18.19 18.19
CA VAL A 244 -1.16 19.15 17.08
C VAL A 244 -2.60 19.55 16.79
N ASP A 245 -2.86 20.85 16.63
CA ASP A 245 -4.12 21.33 16.07
C ASP A 245 -4.22 20.91 14.59
N ARG A 246 -5.02 19.87 14.35
CA ARG A 246 -5.22 19.22 13.04
C ARG A 246 -5.75 20.19 11.98
N LEU A 247 -6.63 21.09 12.38
CA LEU A 247 -7.27 22.03 11.47
C LEU A 247 -6.31 23.16 11.10
N ALA A 248 -5.62 23.75 12.10
CA ALA A 248 -4.59 24.76 11.84
C ALA A 248 -3.45 24.22 10.98
N LEU A 249 -3.01 22.98 11.24
CA LEU A 249 -2.03 22.30 10.42
C LEU A 249 -2.52 22.11 8.98
N GLY A 250 -3.76 21.67 8.78
CA GLY A 250 -4.36 21.51 7.45
C GLY A 250 -4.43 22.83 6.68
N ARG A 251 -4.85 23.93 7.34
CA ARG A 251 -4.87 25.28 6.74
C ARG A 251 -3.46 25.71 6.31
N ARG A 252 -2.45 25.43 7.13
CA ARG A 252 -1.05 25.70 6.79
C ARG A 252 -0.56 24.86 5.60
N GLN A 253 -0.94 23.59 5.52
CA GLN A 253 -0.63 22.76 4.35
C GLN A 253 -1.25 23.37 3.10
N GLN A 254 -2.54 23.72 3.16
CA GLN A 254 -3.25 24.35 2.06
C GLN A 254 -2.59 25.67 1.61
N SER A 255 -2.21 26.54 2.56
CA SER A 255 -1.57 27.83 2.24
C SER A 255 -0.19 27.68 1.61
N LEU A 256 0.49 26.55 1.82
CA LEU A 256 1.78 26.23 1.22
C LEU A 256 1.64 25.47 -0.12
N GLY A 257 0.40 25.24 -0.59
CA GLY A 257 0.12 24.45 -1.80
C GLY A 257 0.57 22.99 -1.65
N LEU A 258 0.43 22.46 -0.44
CA LEU A 258 0.79 21.11 -0.03
C LEU A 258 -0.47 20.25 0.12
N PRO A 259 -0.48 18.96 -0.24
CA PRO A 259 -1.49 17.99 0.19
C PRO A 259 -1.96 18.20 1.65
N VAL A 260 -3.28 18.35 1.80
CA VAL A 260 -3.94 18.55 3.10
C VAL A 260 -4.16 17.20 3.76
N THR A 261 -3.14 16.72 4.46
CA THR A 261 -3.21 15.46 5.22
C THR A 261 -3.75 15.67 6.62
N CYS A 262 -3.61 16.88 7.19
CA CYS A 262 -3.82 17.16 8.62
C CYS A 262 -2.91 16.32 9.55
N LEU A 263 -1.92 15.63 8.98
CA LEU A 263 -0.89 14.84 9.65
C LEU A 263 0.39 15.66 9.75
N ALA A 264 1.12 15.52 10.86
CA ALA A 264 2.32 16.33 11.09
C ALA A 264 3.31 16.22 9.91
N ALA A 265 3.72 17.36 9.37
CA ALA A 265 4.60 17.40 8.22
C ALA A 265 5.98 16.79 8.56
N THR A 266 6.48 15.90 7.72
CA THR A 266 7.88 15.46 7.81
C THR A 266 8.82 16.64 7.52
N PRO A 267 10.04 16.68 8.10
CA PRO A 267 11.10 17.60 7.64
C PRO A 267 11.44 17.43 6.15
N ALA A 268 11.23 16.23 5.58
CA ALA A 268 11.49 15.93 4.18
C ALA A 268 10.51 16.62 3.22
N TYR A 269 9.26 16.82 3.64
CA TYR A 269 8.23 17.49 2.87
C TYR A 269 8.50 18.98 2.68
N VAL A 270 9.11 19.63 3.68
CA VAL A 270 9.52 21.04 3.62
C VAL A 270 10.69 21.25 2.65
N ARG A 271 11.58 20.25 2.48
CA ARG A 271 12.78 20.38 1.65
C ARG A 271 12.54 20.31 0.13
N LYS A 272 11.40 19.83 -0.35
CA LYS A 272 11.18 19.60 -1.79
C LYS A 272 10.77 20.83 -2.62
N ARG A 273 10.74 22.05 -2.06
CA ARG A 273 10.36 23.27 -2.80
C ARG A 273 11.28 24.49 -2.68
N SER A 274 12.44 24.39 -2.03
CA SER A 274 13.47 25.46 -2.11
C SER A 274 14.52 25.08 -3.16
N GLY A 275 14.18 25.23 -4.45
CA GLY A 275 15.06 24.87 -5.56
C GLY A 275 14.62 25.51 -6.89
N SER A 276 15.14 26.71 -7.13
CA SER A 276 15.30 27.41 -8.42
C SER A 276 14.08 27.72 -9.30
N SER A 277 13.66 28.98 -9.24
CA SER A 277 13.53 29.82 -10.44
C SER A 277 13.80 31.28 -10.06
N GLN A 278 15.03 31.74 -10.28
CA GLN A 278 15.27 33.18 -10.42
C GLN A 278 14.59 33.63 -11.72
N PRO A 279 13.89 34.78 -11.75
CA PRO A 279 13.42 35.35 -13.00
C PRO A 279 14.64 35.88 -13.78
N THR A 280 14.79 35.44 -15.01
CA THR A 280 15.70 36.06 -15.97
C THR A 280 15.27 37.49 -16.23
N ALA A 281 16.08 38.44 -15.78
CA ALA A 281 15.94 39.85 -16.12
C ALA A 281 16.27 40.05 -17.60
N GLU A 282 15.26 40.47 -18.35
CA GLU A 282 15.35 40.94 -19.73
C GLU A 282 16.23 42.20 -19.80
N LYS A 283 17.47 42.04 -20.27
CA LYS A 283 18.36 43.18 -20.55
C LYS A 283 17.93 43.84 -21.87
N ARG A 284 17.35 45.03 -21.74
CA ARG A 284 17.17 46.02 -22.81
C ARG A 284 18.48 46.24 -23.57
N ARG A 285 18.42 46.14 -24.91
CA ARG A 285 19.45 46.67 -25.83
C ARG A 285 19.43 48.21 -25.79
N PRO A 286 20.59 48.90 -25.85
CA PRO A 286 20.62 50.33 -26.04
C PRO A 286 20.55 50.68 -27.53
N LEU A 287 19.67 51.61 -27.88
CA LEU A 287 19.77 52.40 -29.12
C LEU A 287 20.76 53.55 -28.86
N ARG A 288 21.84 53.61 -29.66
CA ARG A 288 22.65 54.81 -29.87
C ARG A 288 23.15 54.86 -31.32
N ARG A 289 22.36 55.49 -32.18
CA ARG A 289 22.64 56.73 -32.93
C ARG A 289 21.65 56.84 -34.08
#